data_AF-A0A7C3F2A7-F1
#
_entry.id   AF-A0A7C3F2A7-F1
#
_cell.length_a   1.000
_cell.length_b   1.000
_cell.length_c   1.000
_cell.angle_alpha   90.00
_cell.angle_beta   90.00
_cell.angle_gamma   90.00
#
_symmetry.space_group_name_H-M   'P 1'
#
loop_
_entity.id
_entity.type
_entity.pdbx_description
1 polymer ?
#
loop_
_entity_poly.entity_id
_entity_poly.type
_entity_poly.pdbx_seq_one_letter_code
_entity_poly.pdbx_strand_id
1 'polypeptide(L)'
;MSTQPPDLTAYRAQSDAPITAIAWNALRSAILGAYARADELATRPGYITVTVRVRATDALVPGTRIARVTTQPADAPDGDLPVVRLGARYFIGPADPGDYRVTITPTEASGFAPQTREVPVRSGRPTEITIYLAPPTPGKVRVPELFGRPLQEALNRLEAASLRPGRVVDSHGRAVTVTDTGRLGGGFLAPDPAQAAAPVIATEPSEDMEISQGGTVHLLVAAQRSVPPEERITLDLNLPDPIETLDPLRARAPSERILAGLLFQGLTERAPESGELTPGLAAEWEVDEAGEVWTFTLRPDIHWARWDRTVGVVAEAPITAGDAAFALGRAVETAGDELSERFGIPLADMEVEALDDQTLRVAFSEPVEAERVLALLAHPAAFPVPRERVEEAGEEWGQPDALLASGPYVLAAMDPTQVILTRNTLWHAADSVQIEEVRFLRIADPELAIKTYLAGELDCVLVPESLRAEVSDHPDFHEAPSGVFWLTRPWLTRAYPTSPDAPPFESIHIWRLDWSAKMGRGA
;
A
#
# COMPACT_ATOMS: atom_id res chain seq x y z
N MET A 1 23.39 -26.87 -63.46
CA MET A 1 22.87 -25.70 -62.73
C MET A 1 21.68 -26.15 -61.91
N SER A 2 21.64 -25.65 -60.67
CA SER A 2 20.83 -26.04 -59.51
C SER A 2 19.44 -26.61 -59.80
N THR A 3 19.20 -27.85 -59.35
CA THR A 3 17.90 -28.54 -59.33
C THR A 3 17.23 -28.42 -57.97
N GLN A 4 17.39 -27.28 -57.29
CA GLN A 4 16.56 -26.98 -56.12
C GLN A 4 15.10 -26.91 -56.58
N PRO A 5 14.15 -27.58 -55.90
CA PRO A 5 12.74 -27.35 -56.15
C PRO A 5 12.46 -25.85 -55.94
N PRO A 6 11.67 -25.20 -56.82
CA PRO A 6 11.43 -23.77 -56.72
C PRO A 6 10.83 -23.46 -55.35
N ASP A 7 11.46 -22.51 -54.64
CA ASP A 7 10.97 -22.07 -53.34
C ASP A 7 9.61 -21.37 -53.52
N LEU A 8 8.54 -22.02 -53.04
CA LEU A 8 7.18 -21.49 -53.13
C LEU A 8 7.01 -20.24 -52.25
N THR A 9 7.90 -19.97 -51.28
CA THR A 9 7.84 -18.72 -50.50
C THR A 9 8.20 -17.47 -51.30
N ALA A 10 8.94 -17.58 -52.42
CA ALA A 10 9.23 -16.46 -53.31
C ALA A 10 8.00 -15.95 -54.09
N TYR A 11 6.91 -16.73 -54.12
CA TYR A 11 5.68 -16.40 -54.84
C TYR A 11 4.54 -15.91 -53.92
N ARG A 12 4.83 -15.63 -52.64
CA ARG A 12 3.88 -14.93 -51.76
C ARG A 12 3.79 -13.47 -52.19
N ALA A 13 2.69 -13.07 -52.84
CA ALA A 13 2.30 -11.67 -52.81
C ALA A 13 2.04 -11.29 -51.34
N GLN A 14 2.67 -10.23 -50.88
CA GLN A 14 2.35 -9.59 -49.59
C GLN A 14 0.86 -9.27 -49.57
N SER A 15 0.19 -9.49 -48.42
CA SER A 15 -1.28 -9.46 -48.25
C SER A 15 -1.96 -8.15 -48.64
N ASP A 16 -1.17 -7.15 -48.96
CA ASP A 16 -1.58 -5.76 -49.12
C ASP A 16 -1.54 -5.37 -50.62
N ALA A 17 -1.02 -6.24 -51.49
CA ALA A 17 -0.98 -6.07 -52.95
C ALA A 17 -1.67 -7.25 -53.68
N PRO A 18 -2.48 -7.01 -54.74
CA PRO A 18 -3.20 -8.09 -55.43
C PRO A 18 -2.25 -9.07 -56.16
N ILE A 19 -2.45 -10.39 -55.98
CA ILE A 19 -1.71 -11.47 -56.68
C ILE A 19 -1.96 -11.38 -58.19
N THR A 20 -0.90 -11.27 -58.99
CA THR A 20 -1.01 -11.28 -60.45
C THR A 20 -1.28 -12.70 -60.99
N ALA A 21 -1.99 -12.80 -62.12
CA ALA A 21 -2.28 -14.10 -62.76
C ALA A 21 -1.01 -14.92 -63.10
N ILE A 22 0.12 -14.24 -63.31
CA ILE A 22 1.42 -14.87 -63.60
C ILE A 22 1.95 -15.58 -62.35
N ALA A 23 1.88 -14.94 -61.17
CA ALA A 23 2.30 -15.54 -59.91
C ALA A 23 1.46 -16.77 -59.54
N TRP A 24 0.15 -16.75 -59.83
CA TRP A 24 -0.75 -17.88 -59.58
C TRP A 24 -0.41 -19.12 -60.42
N ASN A 25 -0.16 -18.94 -61.72
CA ASN A 25 0.12 -20.05 -62.62
C ASN A 25 1.49 -20.71 -62.34
N ALA A 26 2.49 -19.92 -61.93
CA ALA A 26 3.80 -20.42 -61.53
C ALA A 26 3.72 -21.32 -60.28
N LEU A 27 2.95 -20.90 -59.27
CA LEU A 27 2.73 -21.66 -58.03
C LEU A 27 2.07 -23.03 -58.32
N ARG A 28 1.03 -23.06 -59.16
CA ARG A 28 0.31 -24.29 -59.52
C ARG A 28 1.19 -25.35 -60.17
N SER A 29 2.09 -24.95 -61.08
CA SER A 29 2.93 -25.89 -61.84
C SER A 29 3.99 -26.55 -60.95
N ALA A 30 4.56 -25.79 -60.01
CA ALA A 30 5.54 -26.29 -59.06
C ALA A 30 4.96 -27.34 -58.09
N ILE A 31 3.71 -27.17 -57.64
CA ILE A 31 3.02 -28.12 -56.75
C ILE A 31 2.83 -29.47 -57.45
N LEU A 32 2.38 -29.48 -58.71
CA LEU A 32 2.12 -30.72 -59.45
C LEU A 32 3.38 -31.55 -59.71
N GLY A 33 4.53 -30.91 -59.94
CA GLY A 33 5.81 -31.61 -60.15
C GLY A 33 6.36 -32.31 -58.90
N ALA A 34 5.97 -31.89 -57.69
CA ALA A 34 6.42 -32.51 -56.45
C ALA A 34 5.67 -33.82 -56.14
N TYR A 35 4.38 -33.90 -56.47
CA TYR A 35 3.57 -35.11 -56.23
C TYR A 35 4.01 -36.31 -57.08
N ALA A 36 4.32 -36.10 -58.37
CA ALA A 36 4.69 -37.18 -59.29
C ALA A 36 5.98 -37.94 -58.88
N ARG A 37 6.96 -37.25 -58.28
CA ARG A 37 8.23 -37.85 -57.85
C ARG A 37 8.11 -38.77 -56.64
N ALA A 38 7.11 -38.55 -55.80
CA ALA A 38 6.99 -39.25 -54.53
C ALA A 38 6.27 -40.61 -54.67
N ASP A 39 5.30 -40.71 -55.59
CA ASP A 39 4.71 -42.00 -55.97
C ASP A 39 5.74 -42.94 -56.62
N GLU A 40 6.66 -42.37 -57.41
CA GLU A 40 7.76 -43.12 -58.03
C GLU A 40 8.76 -43.66 -57.00
N LEU A 41 9.05 -42.89 -55.94
CA LEU A 41 9.95 -43.30 -54.85
C LEU A 41 9.35 -44.39 -53.93
N ALA A 42 8.03 -44.39 -53.71
CA ALA A 42 7.36 -45.30 -52.77
C ALA A 42 7.28 -46.76 -53.23
N THR A 43 7.57 -47.05 -54.50
CA THR A 43 7.43 -48.40 -55.10
C THR A 43 8.73 -49.22 -55.12
N ARG A 44 9.86 -48.63 -54.69
CA ARG A 44 11.18 -49.28 -54.68
C ARG A 44 11.47 -49.95 -53.32
N PRO A 45 12.21 -51.06 -53.25
CA PRO A 45 12.55 -51.71 -51.98
C PRO A 45 13.53 -50.86 -51.15
N GLY A 46 13.34 -50.82 -49.82
CA GLY A 46 14.27 -50.18 -48.88
C GLY A 46 13.93 -48.75 -48.42
N TYR A 47 12.65 -48.35 -48.34
CA TYR A 47 12.30 -46.98 -47.93
C TYR A 47 11.69 -46.94 -46.53
N ILE A 48 11.93 -45.84 -45.82
CA ILE A 48 11.34 -45.54 -44.51
C ILE A 48 10.25 -44.48 -44.69
N THR A 49 9.04 -44.78 -44.23
CA THR A 49 7.94 -43.81 -44.19
C THR A 49 7.72 -43.38 -42.76
N VAL A 50 7.70 -42.07 -42.52
CA VAL A 50 7.53 -41.48 -41.19
C VAL A 50 6.26 -40.67 -41.11
N THR A 51 5.43 -41.00 -40.13
CA THR A 51 4.23 -40.23 -39.77
C THR A 51 4.43 -39.55 -38.43
N VAL A 52 4.08 -38.26 -38.33
CA VAL A 52 4.29 -37.46 -37.10
C VAL A 52 2.96 -37.14 -36.44
N ARG A 53 2.87 -37.39 -35.13
CA ARG A 53 1.64 -37.21 -34.35
C ARG A 53 1.87 -36.44 -33.05
N VAL A 54 0.82 -35.83 -32.52
CA VAL A 54 0.89 -35.17 -31.19
C VAL A 54 0.68 -36.21 -30.10
N ARG A 55 1.60 -36.30 -29.13
CA ARG A 55 1.58 -37.32 -28.07
C ARG A 55 0.30 -37.28 -27.23
N ALA A 56 -0.21 -36.09 -26.94
CA ALA A 56 -1.37 -35.92 -26.05
C ALA A 56 -2.72 -36.31 -26.69
N THR A 57 -2.84 -36.18 -28.01
CA THR A 57 -4.12 -36.33 -28.71
C THR A 57 -4.14 -37.41 -29.79
N ASP A 58 -2.97 -37.98 -30.12
CA ASP A 58 -2.73 -38.94 -31.21
C ASP A 58 -3.18 -38.45 -32.61
N ALA A 59 -3.52 -37.17 -32.74
CA ALA A 59 -3.84 -36.56 -34.02
C ALA A 59 -2.57 -36.39 -34.87
N LEU A 60 -2.72 -36.48 -36.20
CA LEU A 60 -1.68 -36.05 -37.15
C LEU A 60 -1.42 -34.56 -36.92
N VAL A 61 -0.15 -34.14 -36.82
CA VAL A 61 0.18 -32.73 -36.60
C VAL A 61 -0.01 -31.94 -37.91
N PRO A 62 -1.09 -31.15 -38.11
CA PRO A 62 -1.34 -30.49 -39.39
C PRO A 62 -0.62 -29.14 -39.40
N GLY A 63 0.08 -28.81 -40.49
CA GLY A 63 0.62 -27.46 -40.68
C GLY A 63 1.88 -27.09 -39.87
N THR A 64 2.33 -27.92 -38.92
CA THR A 64 3.64 -27.68 -38.28
C THR A 64 4.75 -27.83 -39.32
N ARG A 65 5.61 -26.81 -39.41
CA ARG A 65 6.82 -26.84 -40.22
C ARG A 65 7.88 -27.64 -39.46
N ILE A 66 8.19 -28.83 -39.94
CA ILE A 66 9.37 -29.56 -39.48
C ILE A 66 10.56 -28.91 -40.16
N ALA A 67 11.52 -28.43 -39.38
CA ALA A 67 12.69 -27.71 -39.90
C ALA A 67 13.61 -28.67 -40.65
N ARG A 68 13.83 -29.87 -40.08
CA ARG A 68 14.69 -30.89 -40.68
C ARG A 68 14.28 -32.29 -40.23
N VAL A 69 14.42 -33.24 -41.16
CA VAL A 69 14.39 -34.68 -40.87
C VAL A 69 15.71 -35.25 -41.35
N THR A 70 16.43 -35.94 -40.48
CA THR A 70 17.73 -36.57 -40.79
C THR A 70 17.65 -38.06 -40.53
N THR A 71 18.26 -38.84 -41.41
CA THR A 71 18.25 -40.30 -41.32
C THR A 71 19.57 -40.86 -41.80
N GLN A 72 20.21 -41.66 -40.95
CA GLN A 72 21.50 -42.28 -41.23
C GLN A 72 21.62 -43.67 -40.59
N PRO A 73 22.48 -44.57 -41.13
CA PRO A 73 22.79 -45.83 -40.47
C PRO A 73 23.35 -45.56 -39.06
N ALA A 74 22.92 -46.33 -38.06
CA ALA A 74 23.25 -46.09 -36.66
C ALA A 74 24.77 -46.06 -36.38
N ASP A 75 25.54 -46.83 -37.17
CA ASP A 75 26.99 -47.02 -37.00
C ASP A 75 27.84 -46.33 -38.09
N ALA A 76 27.27 -45.47 -38.94
CA ALA A 76 28.01 -44.74 -39.98
C ALA A 76 28.25 -43.27 -39.61
N PRO A 77 29.39 -42.66 -40.00
CA PRO A 77 29.60 -41.21 -39.87
C PRO A 77 28.71 -40.43 -40.86
N ASP A 78 28.28 -39.23 -40.42
CA ASP A 78 27.11 -38.50 -40.94
C ASP A 78 26.94 -38.46 -42.47
N GLY A 79 25.79 -38.94 -42.91
CA GLY A 79 25.30 -38.83 -44.30
C GLY A 79 23.78 -38.94 -44.34
N ASP A 80 23.11 -37.87 -44.78
CA ASP A 80 21.65 -37.80 -44.85
C ASP A 80 21.12 -38.45 -46.14
N LEU A 81 20.12 -39.32 -46.00
CA LEU A 81 19.32 -39.79 -47.14
C LEU A 81 18.33 -38.70 -47.59
N PRO A 82 17.96 -38.64 -48.88
CA PRO A 82 17.03 -37.64 -49.36
C PRO A 82 15.64 -37.87 -48.76
N VAL A 83 15.00 -36.76 -48.36
CA VAL A 83 13.68 -36.74 -47.72
C VAL A 83 12.69 -36.01 -48.60
N VAL A 84 11.53 -36.63 -48.84
CA VAL A 84 10.41 -36.02 -49.56
C VAL A 84 9.17 -35.99 -48.65
N ARG A 85 8.56 -34.81 -48.50
CA ARG A 85 7.33 -34.64 -47.72
C ARG A 85 6.12 -34.61 -48.65
N LEU A 86 5.13 -35.45 -48.38
CA LEU A 86 3.81 -35.39 -49.01
C LEU A 86 2.73 -35.32 -47.93
N GLY A 87 2.00 -34.21 -47.88
CA GLY A 87 1.01 -33.98 -46.83
C GLY A 87 1.63 -34.08 -45.42
N ALA A 88 1.14 -35.05 -44.64
CA ALA A 88 1.59 -35.30 -43.26
C ALA A 88 2.64 -36.42 -43.14
N ARG A 89 3.07 -37.05 -44.24
CA ARG A 89 4.04 -38.16 -44.25
C ARG A 89 5.36 -37.74 -44.89
N TYR A 90 6.44 -38.33 -44.40
CA TYR A 90 7.80 -38.14 -44.90
C TYR A 90 8.31 -39.46 -45.45
N PHE A 91 8.84 -39.45 -46.66
CA PHE A 91 9.43 -40.61 -47.32
C PHE A 91 10.94 -40.44 -47.40
N ILE A 92 11.68 -41.44 -46.95
CA ILE A 92 13.12 -41.38 -46.77
C ILE A 92 13.75 -42.61 -47.44
N GLY A 93 14.65 -42.41 -48.40
CA GLY A 93 15.37 -43.50 -49.04
C GLY A 93 15.89 -43.20 -50.45
N PRO A 94 16.49 -44.19 -51.16
CA PRO A 94 16.57 -45.60 -50.75
C PRO A 94 17.53 -45.84 -49.59
N ALA A 95 17.19 -46.77 -48.71
CA ALA A 95 17.97 -47.21 -47.56
C ALA A 95 18.23 -48.71 -47.66
N ASP A 96 19.49 -49.10 -47.53
CA ASP A 96 19.89 -50.50 -47.51
C ASP A 96 19.51 -51.17 -46.17
N PRO A 97 19.38 -52.50 -46.10
CA PRO A 97 19.05 -53.19 -44.85
C PRO A 97 20.09 -52.90 -43.75
N GLY A 98 19.62 -52.45 -42.59
CA GLY A 98 20.45 -52.00 -41.47
C GLY A 98 19.62 -51.25 -40.45
N ASP A 99 20.20 -50.87 -39.32
CA ASP A 99 19.51 -50.08 -38.30
C ASP A 99 19.82 -48.59 -38.52
N TYR A 100 18.79 -47.75 -38.53
CA TYR A 100 18.88 -46.33 -38.86
C TYR A 100 18.38 -45.46 -37.73
N ARG A 101 19.03 -44.33 -37.50
CA ARG A 101 18.56 -43.30 -36.58
C ARG A 101 17.82 -42.23 -37.35
N VAL A 102 16.54 -42.04 -37.05
CA VAL A 102 15.67 -41.03 -37.64
C VAL A 102 15.43 -39.93 -36.62
N THR A 103 15.84 -38.70 -36.92
CA THR A 103 15.61 -37.54 -36.06
C THR A 103 14.69 -36.54 -36.75
N ILE A 104 13.68 -36.06 -36.01
CA ILE A 104 12.76 -35.01 -36.43
C ILE A 104 13.02 -33.78 -35.57
N THR A 105 13.35 -32.67 -36.22
CA THR A 105 13.58 -31.38 -35.57
C THR A 105 12.50 -30.39 -36.03
N PRO A 106 11.54 -30.03 -35.17
CA PRO A 106 10.54 -29.00 -35.47
C PRO A 106 11.17 -27.61 -35.61
N THR A 107 10.51 -26.67 -36.31
CA THR A 107 10.95 -25.25 -36.28
C THR A 107 10.77 -24.66 -34.90
N GLU A 108 11.64 -23.74 -34.50
CA GLU A 108 11.58 -23.03 -33.21
C GLU A 108 10.20 -22.42 -32.93
N ALA A 109 9.60 -21.75 -33.94
CA ALA A 109 8.25 -21.16 -33.86
C ALA A 109 7.13 -22.18 -33.62
N SER A 110 7.38 -23.47 -33.83
CA SER A 110 6.38 -24.50 -33.56
C SER A 110 6.30 -24.87 -32.09
N GLY A 111 7.34 -24.60 -31.29
CA GLY A 111 7.45 -24.89 -29.86
C GLY A 111 7.58 -26.39 -29.47
N PHE A 112 7.53 -27.31 -30.44
CA PHE A 112 7.72 -28.75 -30.17
C PHE A 112 9.20 -29.09 -30.03
N ALA A 113 9.57 -29.95 -29.08
CA ALA A 113 10.94 -30.43 -28.92
C ALA A 113 11.34 -31.48 -29.99
N PRO A 114 12.62 -31.54 -30.43
CA PRO A 114 13.10 -32.57 -31.35
C PRO A 114 12.97 -33.98 -30.79
N GLN A 115 12.80 -34.97 -31.67
CA GLN A 115 12.68 -36.38 -31.27
C GLN A 115 13.46 -37.29 -32.22
N THR A 116 14.13 -38.29 -31.65
CA THR A 116 14.97 -39.25 -32.36
C THR A 116 14.53 -40.67 -32.07
N ARG A 117 14.54 -41.53 -33.09
CA ARG A 117 14.16 -42.94 -32.97
C ARG A 117 15.05 -43.84 -33.83
N GLU A 118 15.44 -44.99 -33.28
CA GLU A 118 16.14 -46.03 -34.04
C GLU A 118 15.13 -46.97 -34.73
N VAL A 119 15.42 -47.30 -35.99
CA VAL A 119 14.50 -47.93 -36.94
C VAL A 119 15.25 -49.02 -37.69
N PRO A 120 14.90 -50.31 -37.48
CA PRO A 120 15.50 -51.40 -38.23
C PRO A 120 14.86 -51.50 -39.62
N VAL A 121 15.67 -51.39 -40.67
CA VAL A 121 15.28 -51.65 -42.06
C VAL A 121 15.77 -53.05 -42.44
N ARG A 122 14.86 -53.91 -42.88
CA ARG A 122 15.17 -55.30 -43.28
C ARG A 122 14.81 -55.50 -44.75
N SER A 123 15.55 -56.36 -45.46
CA SER A 123 15.50 -56.42 -46.93
C SER A 123 14.10 -56.74 -47.47
N GLY A 124 13.69 -55.99 -48.49
CA GLY A 124 12.53 -56.31 -49.33
C GLY A 124 11.17 -55.80 -48.85
N ARG A 125 11.09 -55.03 -47.75
CA ARG A 125 9.84 -54.39 -47.31
C ARG A 125 10.03 -52.93 -46.88
N PRO A 126 9.15 -52.00 -47.28
CA PRO A 126 9.12 -50.65 -46.73
C PRO A 126 8.90 -50.69 -45.22
N THR A 127 9.58 -49.82 -44.48
CA THR A 127 9.46 -49.73 -43.02
C THR A 127 8.69 -48.46 -42.65
N GLU A 128 7.53 -48.61 -42.01
CA GLU A 128 6.71 -47.48 -41.57
C GLU A 128 6.87 -47.25 -40.07
N ILE A 129 7.09 -46.00 -39.67
CA ILE A 129 7.23 -45.61 -38.27
C ILE A 129 6.44 -44.35 -37.94
N THR A 130 5.98 -44.28 -36.68
CA THR A 130 5.31 -43.11 -36.12
C THR A 130 6.18 -42.48 -35.03
N ILE A 131 6.36 -41.16 -35.10
CA ILE A 131 7.08 -40.36 -34.11
C ILE A 131 6.12 -39.35 -33.47
N TYR A 132 6.15 -39.27 -32.14
CA TYR A 132 5.24 -38.44 -31.35
C TYR A 132 5.94 -37.19 -30.81
N LEU A 133 5.41 -36.01 -31.10
CA LEU A 133 5.87 -34.73 -30.56
C LEU A 133 4.99 -34.25 -29.39
N ALA A 134 5.59 -33.59 -28.39
CA ALA A 134 4.88 -33.02 -27.23
C ALA A 134 4.52 -31.53 -27.45
N PRO A 135 3.29 -31.06 -27.15
CA PRO A 135 2.79 -29.74 -27.57
C PRO A 135 3.40 -28.51 -26.86
N PRO A 136 3.35 -27.30 -27.47
CA PRO A 136 3.75 -26.00 -26.88
C PRO A 136 2.57 -25.06 -26.56
N THR A 137 2.79 -23.96 -25.82
CA THR A 137 1.74 -23.09 -25.21
C THR A 137 1.92 -21.56 -25.56
N PRO A 138 0.91 -20.63 -25.50
CA PRO A 138 0.07 -20.08 -26.64
C PRO A 138 -0.11 -18.50 -26.83
N GLY A 139 -0.62 -17.99 -28.02
CA GLY A 139 -1.54 -16.85 -28.51
C GLY A 139 -1.29 -15.27 -28.53
N LYS A 140 -2.29 -14.34 -28.67
CA LYS A 140 -2.33 -12.81 -28.55
C LYS A 140 -3.60 -12.25 -27.80
N VAL A 141 -3.53 -11.17 -26.99
CA VAL A 141 -4.57 -10.61 -26.06
C VAL A 141 -4.52 -9.07 -25.91
N ARG A 142 -5.67 -8.40 -25.69
CA ARG A 142 -5.78 -6.96 -25.36
C ARG A 142 -5.59 -6.66 -23.87
N VAL A 143 -4.78 -5.66 -23.53
CA VAL A 143 -4.53 -5.20 -22.17
C VAL A 143 -5.62 -4.21 -21.72
N PRO A 144 -6.27 -4.39 -20.55
CA PRO A 144 -7.25 -3.44 -20.02
C PRO A 144 -6.59 -2.14 -19.51
N GLU A 145 -7.37 -1.08 -19.26
CA GLU A 145 -6.88 0.16 -18.62
C GLU A 145 -6.51 -0.09 -17.14
N LEU A 146 -5.26 0.21 -16.80
CA LEU A 146 -4.68 -0.07 -15.47
C LEU A 146 -4.22 1.19 -14.71
N PHE A 147 -4.00 2.32 -15.39
CA PHE A 147 -3.49 3.56 -14.79
C PHE A 147 -4.43 4.11 -13.71
N GLY A 148 -3.86 4.59 -12.60
CA GLY A 148 -4.60 5.17 -11.47
C GLY A 148 -5.37 4.17 -10.61
N ARG A 149 -5.35 2.87 -10.94
CA ARG A 149 -6.07 1.83 -10.19
C ARG A 149 -5.18 1.18 -9.13
N PRO A 150 -5.72 0.75 -7.98
CA PRO A 150 -4.99 -0.04 -6.99
C PRO A 150 -4.41 -1.32 -7.60
N LEU A 151 -3.23 -1.73 -7.15
CA LEU A 151 -2.51 -2.90 -7.70
C LEU A 151 -3.36 -4.17 -7.74
N GLN A 152 -4.12 -4.47 -6.68
CA GLN A 152 -4.97 -5.67 -6.66
C GLN A 152 -6.08 -5.62 -7.72
N GLU A 153 -6.68 -4.46 -7.96
CA GLU A 153 -7.70 -4.29 -9.01
C GLU A 153 -7.08 -4.45 -10.41
N ALA A 154 -5.88 -3.89 -10.60
CA ALA A 154 -5.12 -4.02 -11.84
C ALA A 154 -4.77 -5.50 -12.15
N LEU A 155 -4.35 -6.26 -11.14
CA LEU A 155 -4.07 -7.69 -11.27
C LEU A 155 -5.32 -8.51 -11.63
N ASN A 156 -6.44 -8.24 -10.97
CA ASN A 156 -7.71 -8.92 -11.25
C ASN A 156 -8.19 -8.66 -12.69
N ARG A 157 -7.99 -7.45 -13.20
CA ARG A 157 -8.34 -7.08 -14.59
C ARG A 157 -7.45 -7.78 -15.61
N LEU A 158 -6.15 -7.90 -15.35
CA LEU A 158 -5.23 -8.68 -16.19
C LEU A 158 -5.60 -10.16 -16.20
N GLU A 159 -5.92 -10.74 -15.05
CA GLU A 159 -6.35 -12.13 -14.93
C GLU A 159 -7.65 -12.39 -15.71
N ALA A 160 -8.62 -11.47 -15.62
CA ALA A 160 -9.86 -11.53 -16.41
C ALA A 160 -9.61 -11.48 -17.94
N ALA A 161 -8.53 -10.83 -18.37
CA ALA A 161 -8.07 -10.83 -19.77
C ALA A 161 -7.21 -12.06 -20.12
N SER A 162 -6.96 -13.00 -19.19
CA SER A 162 -6.00 -14.12 -19.36
C SER A 162 -4.55 -13.67 -19.57
N LEU A 163 -4.16 -12.57 -18.91
CA LEU A 163 -2.81 -12.01 -18.91
C LEU A 163 -2.17 -12.08 -17.53
N ARG A 164 -0.86 -12.31 -17.49
CA ARG A 164 -0.08 -12.24 -16.26
C ARG A 164 1.05 -11.23 -16.42
N PRO A 165 1.31 -10.35 -15.44
CA PRO A 165 2.46 -9.46 -15.49
C PRO A 165 3.74 -10.30 -15.39
N GLY A 166 4.71 -10.06 -16.27
CA GLY A 166 6.00 -10.77 -16.20
C GLY A 166 7.01 -10.08 -15.30
N ARG A 167 6.83 -8.78 -15.01
CA ARG A 167 7.56 -8.08 -13.95
C ARG A 167 6.72 -6.95 -13.40
N VAL A 168 6.60 -6.88 -12.08
CA VAL A 168 6.12 -5.69 -11.38
C VAL A 168 7.35 -4.99 -10.82
N VAL A 169 7.45 -3.68 -11.01
CA VAL A 169 8.55 -2.87 -10.50
C VAL A 169 8.04 -1.64 -9.76
N ASP A 170 8.77 -1.23 -8.73
CA ASP A 170 8.53 0.03 -8.04
C ASP A 170 8.96 1.26 -8.87
N SER A 171 8.69 2.45 -8.35
CA SER A 171 9.06 3.74 -8.95
C SER A 171 10.57 3.94 -9.18
N HIS A 172 11.41 3.05 -8.66
CA HIS A 172 12.87 3.04 -8.80
C HIS A 172 13.37 1.86 -9.67
N GLY A 173 12.47 1.06 -10.26
CA GLY A 173 12.78 -0.07 -11.13
C GLY A 173 13.10 -1.39 -10.42
N ARG A 174 12.95 -1.49 -9.10
CA ARG A 174 13.20 -2.73 -8.33
C ARG A 174 12.04 -3.70 -8.49
N ALA A 175 12.34 -5.00 -8.64
CA ALA A 175 11.32 -6.02 -8.83
C ALA A 175 10.49 -6.23 -7.55
N VAL A 176 9.16 -6.27 -7.73
CA VAL A 176 8.17 -6.58 -6.69
C VAL A 176 7.60 -7.96 -7.00
N THR A 177 7.72 -8.91 -6.08
CA THR A 177 7.22 -10.28 -6.31
C THR A 177 5.73 -10.36 -6.02
N VAL A 178 4.92 -10.97 -6.91
CA VAL A 178 3.48 -11.21 -6.73
C VAL A 178 3.23 -12.71 -6.56
N THR A 179 2.55 -13.14 -5.51
CA THR A 179 2.09 -14.51 -5.26
C THR A 179 0.77 -14.80 -5.99
N ASP A 180 0.46 -16.08 -6.23
CA ASP A 180 -0.75 -16.54 -6.94
C ASP A 180 -2.10 -16.13 -6.31
N THR A 181 -2.07 -15.51 -5.14
CA THR A 181 -3.22 -14.93 -4.43
C THR A 181 -3.41 -13.43 -4.67
N GLY A 182 -2.60 -12.80 -5.52
CA GLY A 182 -2.56 -11.35 -5.73
C GLY A 182 -1.79 -10.57 -4.65
N ARG A 183 -1.32 -11.24 -3.60
CA ARG A 183 -0.43 -10.65 -2.59
C ARG A 183 0.99 -10.52 -3.13
N LEU A 184 1.80 -9.62 -2.59
CA LEU A 184 3.22 -9.60 -2.92
C LEU A 184 3.96 -10.74 -2.15
N GLY A 185 5.16 -11.17 -2.53
CA GLY A 185 5.79 -12.33 -1.88
C GLY A 185 7.32 -12.38 -1.96
N GLY A 186 7.99 -11.94 -0.90
CA GLY A 186 9.39 -12.26 -0.62
C GLY A 186 9.49 -13.08 0.67
N GLY A 187 10.41 -14.04 0.75
CA GLY A 187 10.56 -14.95 1.89
C GLY A 187 10.74 -14.24 3.22
N PHE A 188 10.13 -14.80 4.27
CA PHE A 188 10.16 -14.36 5.67
C PHE A 188 9.94 -12.86 5.88
N LEU A 189 8.76 -12.37 5.46
CA LEU A 189 7.94 -11.31 6.04
C LEU A 189 6.80 -11.12 5.03
N ALA A 190 5.54 -11.22 5.47
CA ALA A 190 4.42 -10.90 4.59
C ALA A 190 4.62 -9.45 4.07
N PRO A 191 4.45 -9.16 2.77
CA PRO A 191 4.59 -7.80 2.29
C PRO A 191 3.55 -6.88 2.94
N ASP A 192 3.94 -5.62 3.06
CA ASP A 192 3.14 -4.54 3.60
C ASP A 192 1.80 -4.36 2.85
N PRO A 193 0.63 -4.42 3.52
CA PRO A 193 -0.67 -4.15 2.91
C PRO A 193 -0.79 -2.75 2.27
N ALA A 194 0.07 -1.79 2.63
CA ALA A 194 0.13 -0.47 1.98
C ALA A 194 0.54 -0.55 0.50
N GLN A 195 1.39 -1.51 0.12
CA GLN A 195 1.82 -1.69 -1.27
C GLN A 195 0.71 -2.27 -2.16
N ALA A 196 -0.24 -3.03 -1.59
CA ALA A 196 -1.41 -3.53 -2.30
C ALA A 196 -2.42 -2.41 -2.63
N ALA A 197 -2.39 -1.30 -1.88
CA ALA A 197 -3.26 -0.14 -2.05
C ALA A 197 -2.69 0.93 -3.02
N ALA A 198 -1.44 0.78 -3.46
CA ALA A 198 -0.78 1.80 -4.26
C ALA A 198 -1.25 1.77 -5.74
N PRO A 199 -1.43 2.94 -6.38
CA PRO A 199 -1.92 3.00 -7.76
C PRO A 199 -0.84 2.62 -8.78
N VAL A 200 -1.25 1.97 -9.87
CA VAL A 200 -0.41 1.79 -11.06
C VAL A 200 -0.23 3.13 -11.76
N ILE A 201 1.01 3.54 -12.02
CA ILE A 201 1.33 4.85 -12.62
C ILE A 201 1.85 4.75 -14.05
N ALA A 202 2.25 3.57 -14.50
CA ALA A 202 2.45 3.27 -15.92
C ALA A 202 2.39 1.76 -16.14
N THR A 203 1.91 1.35 -17.31
CA THR A 203 2.11 -0.01 -17.82
C THR A 203 2.90 0.12 -19.08
N GLU A 204 3.91 -0.70 -19.31
CA GLU A 204 4.49 -0.73 -20.64
C GLU A 204 3.81 -1.80 -21.50
N PRO A 205 3.25 -1.39 -22.64
CA PRO A 205 3.05 0.00 -23.11
C PRO A 205 1.75 0.61 -22.56
N SER A 206 1.78 1.94 -22.46
CA SER A 206 0.97 2.75 -21.54
C SER A 206 -0.39 3.19 -22.08
N GLU A 207 -0.90 2.53 -23.12
CA GLU A 207 -2.18 2.80 -23.78
C GLU A 207 -2.81 1.49 -24.29
N ASP A 208 -4.10 1.48 -24.66
CA ASP A 208 -4.85 0.32 -25.18
C ASP A 208 -4.02 -0.50 -26.20
N MET A 209 -3.43 -1.63 -25.79
CA MET A 209 -2.54 -2.43 -26.64
C MET A 209 -2.93 -3.91 -26.71
N GLU A 210 -2.72 -4.52 -27.88
CA GLU A 210 -2.75 -5.97 -28.10
C GLU A 210 -1.34 -6.60 -27.99
N ILE A 211 -1.11 -7.41 -26.95
CA ILE A 211 0.12 -8.21 -26.75
C ILE A 211 -0.04 -9.65 -27.27
N SER A 212 1.05 -10.40 -27.42
CA SER A 212 0.94 -11.86 -27.55
C SER A 212 0.42 -12.49 -26.23
N GLN A 213 -0.44 -13.52 -26.22
CA GLN A 213 -0.59 -14.44 -25.08
C GLN A 213 0.82 -15.01 -24.85
N GLY A 214 1.23 -14.99 -23.59
CA GLY A 214 2.63 -15.22 -23.20
C GLY A 214 3.55 -14.01 -23.39
N GLY A 215 3.08 -12.92 -23.99
CA GLY A 215 3.77 -11.63 -24.02
C GLY A 215 3.85 -11.03 -22.62
N THR A 216 4.96 -10.36 -22.32
CA THR A 216 5.21 -9.82 -20.98
C THR A 216 4.58 -8.44 -20.83
N VAL A 217 3.71 -8.28 -19.83
CA VAL A 217 3.27 -6.97 -19.33
C VAL A 217 4.18 -6.57 -18.18
N HIS A 218 4.73 -5.36 -18.25
CA HIS A 218 5.47 -4.75 -17.17
C HIS A 218 4.59 -3.71 -16.47
N LEU A 219 4.38 -3.89 -15.17
CA LEU A 219 3.65 -2.92 -14.35
C LEU A 219 4.65 -2.06 -13.59
N LEU A 220 4.61 -0.75 -13.83
CA LEU A 220 5.25 0.24 -12.97
C LEU A 220 4.22 0.69 -11.94
N VAL A 221 4.42 0.22 -10.71
CA VAL A 221 3.65 0.73 -9.57
C VAL A 221 4.42 1.89 -8.98
N ALA A 222 3.70 2.95 -8.62
CA ALA A 222 4.20 3.82 -7.58
C ALA A 222 4.13 2.97 -6.33
N ALA A 223 5.17 2.19 -6.03
CA ALA A 223 5.38 1.89 -4.64
C ALA A 223 5.54 3.27 -4.01
N GLN A 224 4.52 3.71 -3.28
CA GLN A 224 4.82 4.57 -2.16
C GLN A 224 5.98 3.86 -1.49
N ARG A 225 7.06 4.60 -1.34
CA ARG A 225 8.16 4.20 -0.48
C ARG A 225 7.46 3.57 0.74
N SER A 226 7.59 2.25 0.94
CA SER A 226 8.07 1.90 2.26
C SER A 226 9.45 2.53 2.24
N VAL A 227 9.48 3.81 2.65
CA VAL A 227 10.61 4.27 3.43
C VAL A 227 10.79 3.08 4.38
N PRO A 228 11.90 2.31 4.36
CA PRO A 228 12.20 1.57 5.59
C PRO A 228 12.03 2.67 6.63
N PRO A 229 11.03 2.59 7.54
CA PRO A 229 10.53 3.76 8.23
C PRO A 229 11.76 4.56 8.57
N GLU A 230 11.89 5.82 8.12
CA GLU A 230 12.89 6.66 8.78
C GLU A 230 12.47 6.56 10.22
N GLU A 231 13.14 5.69 10.99
CA GLU A 231 12.49 4.77 11.94
C GLU A 231 11.30 5.46 12.55
N ARG A 232 10.09 5.30 11.92
CA ARG A 232 8.97 6.21 12.17
C ARG A 232 8.85 6.17 13.66
N ILE A 233 9.07 7.30 14.30
CA ILE A 233 9.14 7.30 15.74
C ILE A 233 7.69 7.10 16.17
N THR A 234 7.33 5.83 16.34
CA THR A 234 5.99 5.41 16.72
C THR A 234 5.96 5.26 18.23
N LEU A 235 4.84 5.69 18.79
CA LEU A 235 4.54 5.51 20.19
C LEU A 235 3.27 4.68 20.34
N ASP A 236 3.42 3.51 20.93
CA ASP A 236 2.35 2.55 21.17
C ASP A 236 1.82 2.69 22.61
N LEU A 237 0.58 3.16 22.75
CA LEU A 237 -0.04 3.47 24.04
C LEU A 237 -1.37 2.73 24.21
N ASN A 238 -1.90 2.73 25.43
CA ASN A 238 -3.23 2.19 25.71
C ASN A 238 -4.26 3.31 25.97
N LEU A 239 -5.46 3.17 25.39
CA LEU A 239 -6.67 3.90 25.78
C LEU A 239 -7.69 2.89 26.34
N PRO A 240 -7.78 2.73 27.66
CA PRO A 240 -8.64 1.73 28.26
C PRO A 240 -10.12 2.13 28.26
N ASP A 241 -10.43 3.43 28.20
CA ASP A 241 -11.80 3.91 28.29
C ASP A 241 -12.49 3.87 26.93
N PRO A 242 -13.83 3.67 26.89
CA PRO A 242 -14.59 3.89 25.68
C PRO A 242 -14.44 5.34 25.21
N ILE A 243 -14.43 5.51 23.88
CA ILE A 243 -14.43 6.81 23.21
C ILE A 243 -15.84 6.99 22.67
N GLU A 244 -16.62 7.85 23.30
CA GLU A 244 -17.98 8.18 22.88
C GLU A 244 -18.01 9.42 21.99
N THR A 245 -17.03 10.31 22.19
CA THR A 245 -16.93 11.55 21.42
C THR A 245 -15.48 11.98 21.19
N LEU A 246 -15.26 12.68 20.08
CA LEU A 246 -14.04 13.43 19.79
C LEU A 246 -14.26 14.95 19.89
N ASP A 247 -15.46 15.40 20.27
CA ASP A 247 -15.73 16.80 20.57
C ASP A 247 -15.04 17.16 21.90
N PRO A 248 -14.06 18.09 21.90
CA PRO A 248 -13.29 18.41 23.10
C PRO A 248 -14.13 19.04 24.22
N LEU A 249 -15.29 19.66 23.90
CA LEU A 249 -16.25 20.15 24.91
C LEU A 249 -16.96 19.02 25.64
N ARG A 250 -17.20 17.91 24.95
CA ARG A 250 -17.96 16.76 25.47
C ARG A 250 -17.08 15.65 26.04
N ALA A 251 -15.76 15.71 25.84
CA ALA A 251 -14.83 14.73 26.40
C ALA A 251 -14.96 14.65 27.94
N ARG A 252 -15.27 13.45 28.45
CA ARG A 252 -15.41 13.19 29.90
C ARG A 252 -14.42 12.13 30.36
N ALA A 253 -14.23 11.07 29.56
CA ALA A 253 -13.29 10.01 29.90
C ALA A 253 -11.84 10.52 29.79
N PRO A 254 -10.90 10.01 30.62
CA PRO A 254 -9.48 10.31 30.49
C PRO A 254 -8.97 10.07 29.06
N SER A 255 -9.36 8.94 28.45
CA SER A 255 -8.97 8.62 27.07
C SER A 255 -9.43 9.66 26.04
N GLU A 256 -10.66 10.17 26.16
CA GLU A 256 -11.18 11.22 25.27
C GLU A 256 -10.43 12.54 25.47
N ARG A 257 -10.08 12.89 26.71
CA ARG A 257 -9.32 14.11 27.03
C ARG A 257 -7.89 14.06 26.50
N ILE A 258 -7.27 12.88 26.51
CA ILE A 258 -5.97 12.66 25.86
C ILE A 258 -6.09 12.92 24.36
N LEU A 259 -7.09 12.33 23.71
CA LEU A 259 -7.32 12.55 22.28
C LEU A 259 -7.60 14.03 21.96
N ALA A 260 -8.43 14.70 22.77
CA ALA A 260 -8.72 16.12 22.62
C ALA A 260 -7.44 16.97 22.67
N GLY A 261 -6.53 16.69 23.62
CA GLY A 261 -5.24 17.40 23.73
C GLY A 261 -4.23 17.12 22.61
N LEU A 262 -4.40 16.03 21.86
CA LEU A 262 -3.53 15.68 20.73
C LEU A 262 -4.09 16.16 19.38
N LEU A 263 -5.41 16.17 19.25
CA LEU A 263 -6.14 16.53 18.03
C LEU A 263 -6.45 18.02 17.95
N PHE A 264 -6.60 18.70 19.09
CA PHE A 264 -6.95 20.11 19.16
C PHE A 264 -5.95 20.86 20.03
N GLN A 265 -5.89 22.17 19.86
CA GLN A 265 -5.10 23.05 20.71
C GLN A 265 -5.93 24.26 21.15
N GLY A 266 -5.71 24.70 22.38
CA GLY A 266 -6.30 25.92 22.93
C GLY A 266 -5.64 27.19 22.41
N LEU A 267 -6.22 28.33 22.76
CA LEU A 267 -5.58 29.63 22.51
C LEU A 267 -4.27 29.76 23.29
N THR A 268 -4.23 29.13 24.46
CA THR A 268 -3.06 28.98 25.32
C THR A 268 -2.78 27.50 25.55
N GLU A 269 -1.59 27.18 26.03
CA GLU A 269 -1.23 25.82 26.42
C GLU A 269 -0.40 25.83 27.70
N ARG A 270 -0.44 24.71 28.43
CA ARG A 270 0.40 24.54 29.62
C ARG A 270 1.70 23.88 29.20
N ALA A 271 2.81 24.58 29.38
CA ALA A 271 4.15 24.10 29.06
C ALA A 271 4.42 22.82 29.86
N PRO A 272 4.78 21.70 29.19
CA PRO A 272 4.98 20.42 29.86
C PRO A 272 6.08 20.44 30.94
N GLU A 273 7.09 21.29 30.75
CA GLU A 273 8.26 21.34 31.63
C GLU A 273 8.07 22.21 32.88
N SER A 274 7.51 23.40 32.71
CA SER A 274 7.35 24.36 33.82
C SER A 274 5.94 24.32 34.43
N GLY A 275 4.95 23.77 33.70
CA GLY A 275 3.55 23.90 34.04
C GLY A 275 3.01 25.31 33.85
N GLU A 276 3.79 26.23 33.28
CA GLU A 276 3.38 27.62 33.01
C GLU A 276 2.46 27.70 31.80
N LEU A 277 1.61 28.72 31.76
CA LEU A 277 0.76 28.98 30.62
C LEU A 277 1.51 29.77 29.56
N THR A 278 1.45 29.29 28.33
CA THR A 278 2.22 29.78 27.18
C THR A 278 1.32 29.94 25.95
N PRO A 279 1.76 30.69 24.92
CA PRO A 279 1.01 30.86 23.68
C PRO A 279 0.71 29.53 22.95
N GLY A 280 -0.56 29.29 22.64
CA GLY A 280 -1.04 28.17 21.83
C GLY A 280 -1.39 28.64 20.42
N LEU A 281 -2.68 28.57 20.05
CA LEU A 281 -3.19 29.17 18.80
C LEU A 281 -3.18 30.71 18.82
N ALA A 282 -3.26 31.33 20.00
CA ALA A 282 -2.96 32.74 20.17
C ALA A 282 -1.43 32.93 20.23
N ALA A 283 -0.90 33.85 19.43
CA ALA A 283 0.51 34.21 19.44
C ALA A 283 0.86 35.08 20.65
N GLU A 284 -0.06 35.97 21.02
CA GLU A 284 0.09 36.93 22.12
C GLU A 284 -1.28 37.41 22.60
N TRP A 285 -1.29 38.12 23.72
CA TRP A 285 -2.47 38.79 24.25
C TRP A 285 -2.11 40.05 25.02
N GLU A 286 -3.03 40.99 25.03
CA GLU A 286 -3.00 42.21 25.83
C GLU A 286 -4.15 42.20 26.83
N VAL A 287 -3.90 42.77 28.01
CA VAL A 287 -4.89 42.96 29.07
C VAL A 287 -4.95 44.44 29.38
N ASP A 288 -6.16 44.97 29.54
CA ASP A 288 -6.33 46.34 29.98
C ASP A 288 -5.85 46.56 31.42
N GLU A 289 -5.75 47.83 31.84
CA GLU A 289 -5.27 48.18 33.18
C GLU A 289 -6.18 47.64 34.29
N ALA A 290 -7.45 47.38 34.00
CA ALA A 290 -8.43 46.86 34.94
C ALA A 290 -8.36 45.33 35.11
N GLY A 291 -7.81 44.59 34.13
CA GLY A 291 -7.86 43.13 34.13
C GLY A 291 -9.20 42.55 33.65
N GLU A 292 -10.02 43.38 33.00
CA GLU A 292 -11.39 43.08 32.60
C GLU A 292 -11.49 42.75 31.12
N VAL A 293 -10.65 43.37 30.27
CA VAL A 293 -10.68 43.17 28.82
C VAL A 293 -9.37 42.56 28.35
N TRP A 294 -9.50 41.43 27.67
CA TRP A 294 -8.42 40.64 27.09
C TRP A 294 -8.54 40.65 25.57
N THR A 295 -7.45 40.96 24.89
CA THR A 295 -7.37 40.92 23.42
C THR A 295 -6.32 39.91 23.01
N PHE A 296 -6.73 38.82 22.38
CA PHE A 296 -5.85 37.76 21.89
C PHE A 296 -5.64 37.91 20.39
N THR A 297 -4.38 37.89 19.98
CA THR A 297 -3.99 37.88 18.58
C THR A 297 -3.65 36.45 18.17
N LEU A 298 -4.42 35.88 17.26
CA LEU A 298 -4.21 34.54 16.72
C LEU A 298 -3.04 34.51 15.74
N ARG A 299 -2.40 33.34 15.63
CA ARG A 299 -1.38 33.10 14.61
C ARG A 299 -1.97 33.25 13.20
N PRO A 300 -1.24 33.82 12.23
CA PRO A 300 -1.78 34.02 10.89
C PRO A 300 -1.72 32.79 9.97
N ASP A 301 -0.97 31.76 10.36
CA ASP A 301 -0.62 30.60 9.54
C ASP A 301 -1.25 29.29 10.02
N ILE A 302 -2.18 29.35 10.98
CA ILE A 302 -2.88 28.18 11.50
C ILE A 302 -4.07 27.76 10.63
N HIS A 303 -4.14 26.46 10.36
CA HIS A 303 -5.18 25.86 9.53
C HIS A 303 -5.77 24.65 10.25
N TRP A 304 -7.06 24.41 10.01
CA TRP A 304 -7.65 23.11 10.24
C TRP A 304 -6.95 22.08 9.36
N ALA A 305 -6.61 20.93 9.92
CA ALA A 305 -5.90 19.87 9.23
C ALA A 305 -6.67 18.55 9.34
N ARG A 306 -6.55 17.72 8.31
CA ARG A 306 -7.01 16.32 8.35
C ARG A 306 -5.98 15.39 7.75
N TRP A 307 -6.12 14.10 8.06
CA TRP A 307 -5.38 13.07 7.34
C TRP A 307 -6.04 12.74 6.01
N ASP A 308 -5.22 12.56 5.00
CA ASP A 308 -5.57 11.94 3.74
C ASP A 308 -4.61 10.79 3.45
N ARG A 309 -5.15 9.60 3.23
CA ARG A 309 -4.34 8.40 2.99
C ARG A 309 -3.47 8.49 1.73
N THR A 310 -3.81 9.36 0.77
CA THR A 310 -3.12 9.48 -0.51
C THR A 310 -2.02 10.54 -0.50
N VAL A 311 -2.27 11.68 0.14
CA VAL A 311 -1.38 12.85 0.11
C VAL A 311 -0.79 13.24 1.47
N GLY A 312 -1.27 12.65 2.56
CA GLY A 312 -0.81 12.93 3.91
C GLY A 312 -1.67 13.97 4.62
N VAL A 313 -1.05 14.83 5.43
CA VAL A 313 -1.75 15.91 6.13
C VAL A 313 -2.19 16.98 5.13
N VAL A 314 -3.48 17.29 5.11
CA VAL A 314 -4.08 18.28 4.20
C VAL A 314 -4.58 19.48 4.99
N ALA A 315 -4.27 20.67 4.49
CA ALA A 315 -4.81 21.92 5.01
C ALA A 315 -6.24 22.13 4.52
N GLU A 316 -7.13 22.51 5.41
CA GLU A 316 -8.51 22.88 5.13
C GLU A 316 -8.66 24.40 5.33
N ALA A 317 -9.74 24.87 5.95
CA ALA A 317 -9.95 26.29 6.23
C ALA A 317 -8.94 26.83 7.26
N PRO A 318 -8.57 28.13 7.18
CA PRO A 318 -7.85 28.82 8.26
C PRO A 318 -8.63 28.76 9.57
N ILE A 319 -7.91 28.72 10.69
CA ILE A 319 -8.54 28.85 12.02
C ILE A 319 -8.69 30.34 12.32
N THR A 320 -9.89 30.76 12.69
CA THR A 320 -10.19 32.18 12.92
C THR A 320 -10.59 32.47 14.37
N ALA A 321 -10.56 33.75 14.76
CA ALA A 321 -11.11 34.19 16.04
C ALA A 321 -12.63 33.89 16.14
N GLY A 322 -13.32 33.79 14.99
CA GLY A 322 -14.72 33.36 14.94
C GLY A 322 -14.93 31.93 15.43
N ASP A 323 -14.01 31.01 15.13
CA ASP A 323 -14.03 29.63 15.64
C ASP A 323 -13.81 29.58 17.15
N ALA A 324 -12.89 30.41 17.66
CA ALA A 324 -12.62 30.52 19.09
C ALA A 324 -13.79 31.14 19.85
N ALA A 325 -14.38 32.21 19.33
CA ALA A 325 -15.56 32.84 19.90
C ALA A 325 -16.75 31.88 19.96
N PHE A 326 -16.95 31.14 18.87
CA PHE A 326 -17.99 30.11 18.80
C PHE A 326 -17.77 28.99 19.84
N ALA A 327 -16.55 28.47 19.96
CA ALA A 327 -16.23 27.42 20.93
C ALA A 327 -16.43 27.89 22.38
N LEU A 328 -15.99 29.11 22.72
CA LEU A 328 -16.19 29.68 24.05
C LEU A 328 -17.68 29.91 24.35
N GLY A 329 -18.46 30.40 23.38
CA GLY A 329 -19.90 30.51 23.52
C GLY A 329 -20.57 29.17 23.84
N ARG A 330 -20.20 28.10 23.10
CA ARG A 330 -20.67 26.74 23.39
C ARG A 330 -20.25 26.25 24.78
N ALA A 331 -19.03 26.58 25.21
CA ALA A 331 -18.51 26.20 26.52
C ALA A 331 -19.30 26.85 27.66
N VAL A 332 -19.62 28.15 27.53
CA VAL A 332 -20.49 28.87 28.47
C VAL A 332 -21.87 28.24 28.52
N GLU A 333 -22.49 27.97 27.37
CA GLU A 333 -23.84 27.41 27.29
C GLU A 333 -23.94 25.99 27.87
N THR A 334 -22.93 25.15 27.60
CA THR A 334 -23.00 23.70 27.90
C THR A 334 -22.34 23.33 29.23
N ALA A 335 -21.28 24.03 29.61
CA ALA A 335 -20.42 23.69 30.75
C ALA A 335 -20.07 24.91 31.61
N GLY A 336 -20.79 26.03 31.46
CA GLY A 336 -20.50 27.30 32.12
C GLY A 336 -20.38 27.18 33.64
N ASP A 337 -21.32 26.50 34.30
CA ASP A 337 -21.29 26.31 35.76
C ASP A 337 -20.07 25.49 36.22
N GLU A 338 -19.82 24.34 35.56
CA GLU A 338 -18.67 23.45 35.87
C GLU A 338 -17.34 24.19 35.68
N LEU A 339 -17.18 24.90 34.57
CA LEU A 339 -15.97 25.64 34.25
C LEU A 339 -15.82 26.86 35.18
N SER A 340 -16.92 27.53 35.54
CA SER A 340 -16.90 28.66 36.47
C SER A 340 -16.44 28.23 37.86
N GLU A 341 -16.98 27.13 38.38
CA GLU A 341 -16.55 26.54 39.66
C GLU A 341 -15.08 26.12 39.61
N ARG A 342 -14.69 25.42 38.54
CA ARG A 342 -13.34 24.87 38.39
C ARG A 342 -12.25 25.94 38.29
N PHE A 343 -12.49 27.01 37.52
CA PHE A 343 -11.50 28.05 37.28
C PHE A 343 -11.70 29.29 38.15
N GLY A 344 -12.82 29.38 38.88
CA GLY A 344 -13.16 30.55 39.68
C GLY A 344 -13.34 31.80 38.82
N ILE A 345 -14.06 31.66 37.70
CA ILE A 345 -14.34 32.71 36.70
C ILE A 345 -15.86 32.84 36.53
N PRO A 346 -16.45 34.04 36.49
CA PRO A 346 -17.88 34.22 36.24
C PRO A 346 -18.18 34.10 34.73
N LEU A 347 -18.21 32.88 34.19
CA LEU A 347 -18.38 32.68 32.74
C LEU A 347 -19.74 33.12 32.20
N ALA A 348 -20.76 33.19 33.05
CA ALA A 348 -22.08 33.70 32.66
C ALA A 348 -22.05 35.17 32.20
N ASP A 349 -21.09 35.95 32.71
CA ASP A 349 -20.89 37.35 32.36
C ASP A 349 -19.75 37.56 31.34
N MET A 350 -19.18 36.47 30.81
CA MET A 350 -18.09 36.55 29.85
C MET A 350 -18.64 36.96 28.48
N GLU A 351 -18.20 38.11 27.99
CA GLU A 351 -18.45 38.55 26.62
C GLU A 351 -17.30 38.07 25.73
N VAL A 352 -17.63 37.45 24.60
CA VAL A 352 -16.64 36.97 23.63
C VAL A 352 -17.01 37.47 22.25
N GLU A 353 -16.07 38.15 21.60
CA GLU A 353 -16.26 38.78 20.30
C GLU A 353 -15.02 38.58 19.42
N ALA A 354 -15.22 38.10 18.20
CA ALA A 354 -14.19 38.16 17.16
C ALA A 354 -14.25 39.53 16.48
N LEU A 355 -13.24 40.37 16.73
CA LEU A 355 -13.17 41.72 16.13
C LEU A 355 -12.82 41.65 14.64
N ASP A 356 -12.02 40.65 14.27
CA ASP A 356 -11.68 40.24 12.91
C ASP A 356 -11.24 38.77 12.91
N ASP A 357 -10.75 38.24 11.78
CA ASP A 357 -10.35 36.84 11.65
C ASP A 357 -9.22 36.42 12.61
N GLN A 358 -8.42 37.37 13.12
CA GLN A 358 -7.23 37.10 13.92
C GLN A 358 -7.28 37.71 15.33
N THR A 359 -8.30 38.50 15.65
CA THR A 359 -8.37 39.23 16.91
C THR A 359 -9.60 38.81 17.70
N LEU A 360 -9.39 38.14 18.83
CA LEU A 360 -10.44 37.74 19.75
C LEU A 360 -10.44 38.66 20.97
N ARG A 361 -11.56 39.30 21.25
CA ARG A 361 -11.81 40.05 22.48
C ARG A 361 -12.61 39.19 23.45
N VAL A 362 -12.12 39.09 24.69
CA VAL A 362 -12.82 38.47 25.82
C VAL A 362 -12.93 39.52 26.91
N ALA A 363 -14.14 39.74 27.43
CA ALA A 363 -14.37 40.70 28.51
C ALA A 363 -15.16 40.10 29.66
N PHE A 364 -14.89 40.58 30.87
CA PHE A 364 -15.54 40.16 32.11
C PHE A 364 -16.16 41.36 32.83
N SER A 365 -17.19 41.11 33.64
CA SER A 365 -17.86 42.13 34.46
C SER A 365 -17.03 42.61 35.65
N GLU A 366 -16.06 41.82 36.08
CA GLU A 366 -15.10 42.11 37.14
C GLU A 366 -13.70 41.61 36.75
N PRO A 367 -12.61 42.17 37.31
CA PRO A 367 -11.25 41.73 37.01
C PRO A 367 -11.02 40.24 37.29
N VAL A 368 -10.44 39.52 36.33
CA VAL A 368 -10.09 38.09 36.47
C VAL A 368 -8.59 37.91 36.44
N GLU A 369 -8.07 37.11 37.37
CA GLU A 369 -6.64 36.78 37.44
C GLU A 369 -6.17 36.11 36.15
N ALA A 370 -5.03 36.57 35.62
CA ALA A 370 -4.44 36.08 34.38
C ALA A 370 -4.31 34.56 34.31
N GLU A 371 -3.80 33.93 35.37
CA GLU A 371 -3.64 32.47 35.42
C GLU A 371 -4.97 31.74 35.19
N ARG A 372 -6.10 32.27 35.68
CA ARG A 372 -7.42 31.63 35.54
C ARG A 372 -7.90 31.70 34.09
N VAL A 373 -7.86 32.89 33.49
CA VAL A 373 -8.27 33.10 32.09
C VAL A 373 -7.43 32.23 31.17
N LEU A 374 -6.11 32.28 31.33
CA LEU A 374 -5.20 31.49 30.50
C LEU A 374 -5.38 29.97 30.76
N ALA A 375 -5.68 29.54 32.00
CA ALA A 375 -5.89 28.13 32.31
C ALA A 375 -7.20 27.58 31.72
N LEU A 376 -8.25 28.40 31.69
CA LEU A 376 -9.49 28.08 30.98
C LEU A 376 -9.20 27.87 29.50
N LEU A 377 -8.47 28.79 28.87
CA LEU A 377 -8.16 28.74 27.44
C LEU A 377 -7.21 27.60 27.03
N ALA A 378 -6.49 27.02 28.00
CA ALA A 378 -5.70 25.81 27.85
C ALA A 378 -6.48 24.52 28.14
N HIS A 379 -7.75 24.61 28.56
CA HIS A 379 -8.58 23.46 28.87
C HIS A 379 -9.34 22.97 27.61
N PRO A 380 -9.45 21.65 27.37
CA PRO A 380 -10.11 21.11 26.18
C PRO A 380 -11.51 21.65 25.92
N ALA A 381 -12.28 21.91 26.97
CA ALA A 381 -13.63 22.46 26.84
C ALA A 381 -13.69 23.85 26.18
N ALA A 382 -12.57 24.59 26.16
CA ALA A 382 -12.45 25.91 25.54
C ALA A 382 -11.69 25.89 24.22
N PHE A 383 -11.26 24.73 23.73
CA PHE A 383 -10.51 24.63 22.49
C PHE A 383 -11.39 25.07 21.30
N PRO A 384 -10.85 25.90 20.39
CA PRO A 384 -11.52 26.20 19.13
C PRO A 384 -11.91 24.90 18.40
N VAL A 385 -13.04 24.96 17.69
CA VAL A 385 -13.56 23.89 16.83
C VAL A 385 -14.04 24.52 15.51
N PRO A 386 -14.06 23.78 14.38
CA PRO A 386 -14.43 24.35 13.09
C PRO A 386 -15.92 24.74 13.06
N ARG A 387 -16.22 26.03 13.22
CA ARG A 387 -17.59 26.53 13.41
C ARG A 387 -18.54 26.04 12.33
N GLU A 388 -18.17 26.22 11.07
CA GLU A 388 -19.00 25.84 9.92
C GLU A 388 -19.36 24.35 9.96
N ARG A 389 -18.39 23.48 10.33
CA ARG A 389 -18.63 22.04 10.42
C ARG A 389 -19.58 21.68 11.56
N VAL A 390 -19.45 22.36 12.71
CA VAL A 390 -20.35 22.14 13.85
C VAL A 390 -21.77 22.60 13.51
N GLU A 391 -21.91 23.76 12.87
CA GLU A 391 -23.21 24.29 12.44
C GLU A 391 -23.88 23.40 11.37
N GLU A 392 -23.10 22.84 10.44
CA GLU A 392 -23.60 21.95 9.37
C GLU A 392 -23.97 20.55 9.86
N ALA A 393 -23.10 19.91 10.65
CA ALA A 393 -23.21 18.51 11.03
C ALA A 393 -23.84 18.28 12.42
N GLY A 394 -24.01 19.33 13.22
CA GLY A 394 -24.54 19.22 14.58
C GLY A 394 -23.66 18.30 15.43
N GLU A 395 -24.26 17.40 16.22
CA GLU A 395 -23.51 16.47 17.09
C GLU A 395 -22.57 15.51 16.33
N GLU A 396 -22.78 15.31 15.03
CA GLU A 396 -22.01 14.39 14.19
C GLU A 396 -20.73 15.02 13.62
N TRP A 397 -20.44 16.30 13.91
CA TRP A 397 -19.27 16.99 13.38
C TRP A 397 -17.94 16.32 13.77
N GLY A 398 -17.91 15.65 14.92
CA GLY A 398 -16.75 14.97 15.48
C GLY A 398 -16.56 13.53 15.00
N GLN A 399 -17.24 13.10 13.93
CA GLN A 399 -17.07 11.76 13.38
C GLN A 399 -15.66 11.56 12.79
N PRO A 400 -15.02 10.38 12.96
CA PRO A 400 -13.64 10.13 12.57
C PRO A 400 -13.28 10.50 11.12
N ASP A 401 -14.17 10.19 10.17
CA ASP A 401 -13.91 10.37 8.73
C ASP A 401 -13.88 11.84 8.30
N ALA A 402 -14.43 12.74 9.12
CA ALA A 402 -14.55 14.17 8.82
C ALA A 402 -13.87 15.05 9.87
N LEU A 403 -13.16 14.47 10.83
CA LEU A 403 -12.57 15.21 11.94
C LEU A 403 -11.47 16.15 11.44
N LEU A 404 -11.63 17.43 11.74
CA LEU A 404 -10.61 18.45 11.57
C LEU A 404 -9.88 18.68 12.89
N ALA A 405 -8.56 18.80 12.81
CA ALA A 405 -7.67 18.95 13.93
C ALA A 405 -6.91 20.28 13.85
N SER A 406 -6.64 20.89 15.00
CA SER A 406 -5.78 22.07 15.17
C SER A 406 -4.51 21.78 15.97
N GLY A 407 -4.42 20.58 16.54
CA GLY A 407 -3.36 20.17 17.44
C GLY A 407 -2.14 19.55 16.75
N PRO A 408 -1.20 19.02 17.55
CA PRO A 408 0.04 18.42 17.06
C PRO A 408 -0.14 17.14 16.25
N TYR A 409 -1.33 16.51 16.27
CA TYR A 409 -1.66 15.34 15.48
C TYR A 409 -3.00 15.47 14.76
N VAL A 410 -3.14 14.74 13.65
CA VAL A 410 -4.41 14.51 12.95
C VAL A 410 -4.85 13.05 13.14
N LEU A 411 -6.15 12.81 13.12
CA LEU A 411 -6.70 11.45 13.18
C LEU A 411 -6.46 10.74 11.84
N ALA A 412 -5.68 9.66 11.85
CA ALA A 412 -5.41 8.88 10.65
C ALA A 412 -6.37 7.69 10.49
N ALA A 413 -6.72 7.05 11.61
CA ALA A 413 -7.71 5.97 11.65
C ALA A 413 -8.29 5.82 13.07
N MET A 414 -9.55 5.42 13.15
CA MET A 414 -10.18 4.96 14.39
C MET A 414 -11.04 3.75 14.10
N ASP A 415 -10.79 2.66 14.82
CA ASP A 415 -11.59 1.45 14.75
C ASP A 415 -11.87 0.91 16.18
N PRO A 416 -12.66 -0.15 16.34
CA PRO A 416 -12.98 -0.70 17.67
C PRO A 416 -11.76 -1.14 18.50
N THR A 417 -10.62 -1.40 17.86
CA THR A 417 -9.41 -1.95 18.47
C THR A 417 -8.28 -0.93 18.65
N GLN A 418 -8.25 0.13 17.84
CA GLN A 418 -7.17 1.11 17.89
C GLN A 418 -7.57 2.51 17.42
N VAL A 419 -6.79 3.50 17.83
CA VAL A 419 -6.78 4.87 17.29
C VAL A 419 -5.36 5.16 16.79
N ILE A 420 -5.24 5.61 15.55
CA ILE A 420 -3.96 6.00 14.94
C ILE A 420 -3.97 7.49 14.71
N LEU A 421 -3.03 8.19 15.33
CA LEU A 421 -2.78 9.60 15.13
C LEU A 421 -1.45 9.77 14.40
N THR A 422 -1.38 10.72 13.46
CA THR A 422 -0.13 11.06 12.78
C THR A 422 0.20 12.52 12.94
N ARG A 423 1.49 12.83 13.05
CA ARG A 423 1.99 14.19 13.28
C ARG A 423 1.37 15.16 12.28
N ASN A 424 0.77 16.22 12.79
CA ASN A 424 0.25 17.31 11.99
C ASN A 424 1.40 18.20 11.50
N THR A 425 1.78 18.07 10.23
CA THR A 425 2.86 18.88 9.64
C THR A 425 2.48 20.35 9.43
N LEU A 426 1.20 20.70 9.58
CA LEU A 426 0.67 22.05 9.50
C LEU A 426 0.52 22.73 10.87
N TRP A 427 0.79 21.99 11.95
CA TRP A 427 0.78 22.55 13.29
C TRP A 427 1.91 23.57 13.44
N HIS A 428 1.65 24.71 14.08
CA HIS A 428 2.59 25.84 14.11
C HIS A 428 3.95 25.52 14.77
N ALA A 429 3.99 24.50 15.64
CA ALA A 429 5.21 24.00 16.27
C ALA A 429 5.55 22.56 15.84
N ALA A 430 5.16 22.14 14.63
CA ALA A 430 5.36 20.79 14.11
C ALA A 430 6.81 20.29 14.23
N ASP A 431 7.81 21.16 14.08
CA ASP A 431 9.23 20.79 14.18
C ASP A 431 9.65 20.36 15.60
N SER A 432 8.91 20.78 16.62
CA SER A 432 9.10 20.30 18.00
C SER A 432 8.57 18.88 18.21
N VAL A 433 7.68 18.40 17.33
CA VAL A 433 7.07 17.08 17.41
C VAL A 433 7.92 16.06 16.68
N GLN A 434 8.37 15.06 17.43
CA GLN A 434 9.37 14.12 16.94
C GLN A 434 8.82 12.70 16.83
N ILE A 435 7.69 12.44 17.48
CA ILE A 435 6.90 11.23 17.30
C ILE A 435 6.05 11.45 16.05
N GLU A 436 6.24 10.61 15.05
CA GLU A 436 5.54 10.72 13.77
C GLU A 436 4.14 10.11 13.82
N GLU A 437 3.97 9.10 14.67
CA GLU A 437 2.72 8.34 14.78
C GLU A 437 2.50 7.90 16.23
N VAL A 438 1.29 8.10 16.73
CA VAL A 438 0.85 7.57 18.02
C VAL A 438 -0.24 6.55 17.74
N ARG A 439 0.01 5.31 18.13
CA ARG A 439 -0.96 4.23 18.03
C ARG A 439 -1.48 3.91 19.42
N PHE A 440 -2.76 4.17 19.63
CA PHE A 440 -3.46 3.77 20.83
C PHE A 440 -4.15 2.44 20.60
N LEU A 441 -3.74 1.39 21.30
CA LEU A 441 -4.53 0.16 21.43
C LEU A 441 -5.65 0.41 22.44
N ARG A 442 -6.83 -0.15 22.18
CA ARG A 442 -8.02 0.02 23.02
C ARG A 442 -8.22 -1.20 23.91
N ILE A 443 -7.43 -1.29 24.99
CA ILE A 443 -7.41 -2.43 25.89
C ILE A 443 -7.98 -2.02 27.25
N ALA A 444 -9.25 -2.38 27.48
CA ALA A 444 -9.95 -2.08 28.72
C ALA A 444 -9.47 -2.95 29.90
N ASP A 445 -9.05 -4.19 29.65
CA ASP A 445 -8.58 -5.11 30.69
C ASP A 445 -7.13 -4.79 31.07
N PRO A 446 -6.85 -4.38 32.33
CA PRO A 446 -5.53 -3.93 32.73
C PRO A 446 -4.49 -5.07 32.76
N GLU A 447 -4.89 -6.32 33.06
CA GLU A 447 -3.97 -7.45 33.00
C GLU A 447 -3.53 -7.75 31.57
N LEU A 448 -4.47 -7.70 30.62
CA LEU A 448 -4.18 -7.83 29.20
C LEU A 448 -3.27 -6.70 28.74
N ALA A 449 -3.53 -5.45 29.13
CA ALA A 449 -2.69 -4.31 28.78
C ALA A 449 -1.25 -4.47 29.28
N ILE A 450 -1.06 -4.96 30.52
CA ILE A 450 0.27 -5.28 31.07
C ILE A 450 0.94 -6.42 30.28
N LYS A 451 0.20 -7.48 29.94
CA LYS A 451 0.73 -8.58 29.11
C LYS A 451 1.13 -8.10 27.71
N THR A 452 0.36 -7.19 27.11
CA THR A 452 0.65 -6.57 25.81
C THR A 452 1.91 -5.70 25.88
N TYR A 453 2.09 -4.93 26.96
CA TYR A 453 3.35 -4.21 27.22
C TYR A 453 4.53 -5.18 27.34
N LEU A 454 4.40 -6.25 28.13
CA LEU A 454 5.46 -7.26 28.32
C LEU A 454 5.82 -8.00 27.02
N ALA A 455 4.87 -8.09 26.08
CA ALA A 455 5.11 -8.62 24.74
C ALA A 455 5.85 -7.63 23.82
N GLY A 456 6.06 -6.38 24.25
CA GLY A 456 6.68 -5.31 23.48
C GLY A 456 5.75 -4.64 22.47
N GLU A 457 4.43 -4.81 22.63
CA GLU A 457 3.40 -4.22 21.75
C GLU A 457 2.85 -2.88 22.27
N LEU A 458 3.17 -2.52 23.52
CA LEU A 458 2.95 -1.18 24.08
C LEU A 458 4.28 -0.63 24.58
N ASP A 459 4.52 0.66 24.35
CA ASP A 459 5.66 1.40 24.87
C ASP A 459 5.40 1.92 26.30
N CYS A 460 4.13 2.04 26.71
CA CYS A 460 3.71 2.48 28.04
C CYS A 460 2.33 1.94 28.41
N VAL A 461 2.14 1.56 29.67
CA VAL A 461 0.84 1.13 30.20
C VAL A 461 0.60 1.65 31.61
N LEU A 462 -0.66 1.99 31.89
CA LEU A 462 -1.11 2.34 33.23
C LEU A 462 -1.32 1.09 34.07
N VAL A 463 -0.78 1.11 35.28
CA VAL A 463 -0.98 0.05 36.27
C VAL A 463 -1.94 0.54 37.34
N PRO A 464 -3.12 -0.09 37.48
CA PRO A 464 -4.01 0.20 38.59
C PRO A 464 -3.38 -0.24 39.91
N GLU A 465 -3.70 0.45 41.01
CA GLU A 465 -3.16 0.14 42.35
C GLU A 465 -3.34 -1.34 42.72
N SER A 466 -4.43 -1.97 42.29
CA SER A 466 -4.71 -3.40 42.54
C SER A 466 -3.65 -4.35 41.99
N LEU A 467 -2.97 -3.99 40.90
CA LEU A 467 -1.94 -4.80 40.25
C LEU A 467 -0.52 -4.34 40.58
N ARG A 468 -0.37 -3.23 41.32
CA ARG A 468 0.93 -2.62 41.66
C ARG A 468 1.92 -3.61 42.26
N ALA A 469 1.50 -4.38 43.25
CA ALA A 469 2.39 -5.31 43.97
C ALA A 469 2.92 -6.44 43.09
N GLU A 470 2.23 -6.78 42.00
CA GLU A 470 2.65 -7.82 41.06
C GLU A 470 3.76 -7.34 40.12
N VAL A 471 3.88 -6.01 39.99
CA VAL A 471 4.68 -5.37 38.95
C VAL A 471 5.73 -4.40 39.47
N SER A 472 5.68 -4.05 40.75
CA SER A 472 6.56 -3.04 41.37
C SER A 472 8.04 -3.41 41.35
N ASP A 473 8.35 -4.70 41.25
CA ASP A 473 9.73 -5.19 41.16
C ASP A 473 10.30 -5.16 39.73
N HIS A 474 9.48 -4.82 38.72
CA HIS A 474 9.94 -4.72 37.35
C HIS A 474 10.82 -3.47 37.16
N PRO A 475 11.97 -3.54 36.45
CA PRO A 475 12.87 -2.42 36.27
C PRO A 475 12.25 -1.20 35.57
N ASP A 476 11.23 -1.42 34.74
CA ASP A 476 10.52 -0.37 34.01
C ASP A 476 9.38 0.27 34.82
N PHE A 477 9.12 -0.18 36.06
CA PHE A 477 8.06 0.36 36.89
C PHE A 477 8.44 1.71 37.49
N HIS A 478 7.55 2.69 37.37
CA HIS A 478 7.71 4.04 37.91
C HIS A 478 6.40 4.57 38.52
N GLU A 479 6.55 5.33 39.61
CA GLU A 479 5.44 6.03 40.25
C GLU A 479 5.43 7.49 39.79
N ALA A 480 4.24 8.00 39.43
CA ALA A 480 4.05 9.38 39.05
C ALA A 480 2.86 9.99 39.82
N PRO A 481 2.92 11.27 40.22
CA PRO A 481 1.73 11.98 40.68
C PRO A 481 0.64 11.91 39.60
N SER A 482 -0.62 11.78 40.02
CA SER A 482 -1.72 11.72 39.05
C SER A 482 -1.90 13.05 38.33
N GLY A 483 -2.34 12.96 37.07
CA GLY A 483 -2.64 14.11 36.23
C GLY A 483 -1.51 14.44 35.28
N VAL A 484 -1.83 14.27 34.00
CA VAL A 484 -1.12 14.78 32.81
C VAL A 484 -0.02 13.89 32.24
N PHE A 485 -0.43 13.09 31.24
CA PHE A 485 0.48 12.53 30.24
C PHE A 485 0.87 13.63 29.25
N TRP A 486 2.03 14.27 29.47
CA TRP A 486 2.66 15.05 28.42
C TRP A 486 3.62 14.17 27.63
N LEU A 487 3.28 13.90 26.37
CA LEU A 487 4.18 13.29 25.41
C LEU A 487 5.11 14.35 24.82
N THR A 488 6.02 14.91 25.62
CA THR A 488 7.11 15.76 25.13
C THR A 488 8.45 15.42 25.82
N ARG A 489 9.53 15.84 25.17
CA ARG A 489 10.76 15.05 24.97
C ARG A 489 11.85 15.11 26.06
N PRO A 490 11.62 15.45 27.36
CA PRO A 490 12.64 15.10 28.37
C PRO A 490 12.20 14.65 29.77
N TRP A 491 10.96 14.23 30.05
CA TRP A 491 10.58 13.85 31.43
C TRP A 491 10.99 12.42 31.83
N LEU A 492 12.30 12.26 32.00
CA LEU A 492 12.92 11.62 33.16
C LEU A 492 13.20 12.74 34.18
N THR A 493 12.66 12.61 35.39
CA THR A 493 12.95 13.35 36.64
C THR A 493 12.05 14.52 37.07
N ARG A 494 11.53 14.36 38.30
CA ARG A 494 10.95 15.33 39.27
C ARG A 494 9.44 15.60 39.26
N ALA A 495 8.73 14.74 39.99
CA ALA A 495 7.57 15.15 40.77
C ALA A 495 7.94 16.29 41.74
N TYR A 496 7.09 17.32 41.82
CA TYR A 496 7.14 18.33 42.89
C TYR A 496 5.73 18.82 43.25
N PRO A 497 5.59 19.41 44.45
CA PRO A 497 4.48 19.18 45.34
C PRO A 497 3.24 19.95 44.87
N THR A 498 2.10 19.28 44.95
CA THR A 498 0.79 19.93 44.81
C THR A 498 0.63 20.98 45.92
N SER A 499 0.12 22.15 45.51
CA SER A 499 -0.42 23.19 46.40
C SER A 499 -1.48 22.58 47.35
N PRO A 500 -1.70 23.14 48.56
CA PRO A 500 -2.45 22.51 49.66
C PRO A 500 -3.94 22.19 49.43
N ASP A 501 -4.53 22.52 48.28
CA ASP A 501 -5.99 22.56 48.09
C ASP A 501 -6.55 21.56 47.04
N ALA A 502 -5.84 20.48 46.70
CA ALA A 502 -6.32 19.48 45.74
C ALA A 502 -7.07 18.28 46.40
N PRO A 503 -8.34 17.99 46.04
CA PRO A 503 -9.13 16.86 46.56
C PRO A 503 -8.83 15.51 45.81
N PRO A 504 -9.33 14.36 46.33
CA PRO A 504 -8.54 13.20 46.75
C PRO A 504 -7.87 12.42 45.60
N PHE A 505 -6.60 12.07 45.81
CA PHE A 505 -5.72 11.37 44.88
C PHE A 505 -5.87 9.84 44.99
N GLU A 506 -6.08 9.16 43.86
CA GLU A 506 -5.63 7.78 43.66
C GLU A 506 -4.22 7.84 43.02
N SER A 507 -3.28 7.06 43.54
CA SER A 507 -1.91 6.99 43.00
C SER A 507 -1.92 6.22 41.70
N ILE A 508 -1.20 6.73 40.69
CA ILE A 508 -1.14 6.14 39.36
C ILE A 508 0.28 5.63 39.10
N HIS A 509 0.41 4.37 38.68
CA HIS A 509 1.68 3.72 38.41
C HIS A 509 1.86 3.44 36.93
N ILE A 510 3.08 3.52 36.42
CA ILE A 510 3.37 3.49 34.98
C ILE A 510 4.56 2.56 34.71
N TRP A 511 4.47 1.73 33.67
CA TRP A 511 5.65 1.06 33.11
C TRP A 511 6.21 1.87 31.93
N ARG A 512 7.51 2.17 31.96
CA ARG A 512 8.12 3.27 31.21
C ARG A 512 8.82 2.84 29.91
N LEU A 513 9.03 3.83 29.04
CA LEU A 513 10.00 3.86 27.93
C LEU A 513 11.46 4.14 28.36
N ASP A 514 12.39 3.22 28.06
CA ASP A 514 13.80 3.55 27.86
C ASP A 514 14.05 3.93 26.39
N TRP A 515 14.06 5.23 26.11
CA TRP A 515 14.27 5.77 24.76
C TRP A 515 15.67 5.46 24.19
N SER A 516 16.65 5.18 25.05
CA SER A 516 18.01 4.85 24.61
C SER A 516 18.09 3.48 23.91
N ALA A 517 17.19 2.56 24.26
CA ALA A 517 17.13 1.22 23.69
C ALA A 517 16.46 1.17 22.30
N LYS A 518 15.60 2.14 21.95
CA LYS A 518 14.96 2.24 20.62
C LYS A 518 15.93 2.90 19.62
N MET A 519 16.53 4.03 20.00
CA MET A 519 17.56 4.73 19.19
C MET A 519 18.89 3.96 19.06
N GLY A 520 19.18 3.03 19.98
CA GLY A 520 20.42 2.26 20.03
C GLY A 520 20.46 0.99 19.16
N ARG A 521 19.38 0.64 18.45
CA ARG A 521 19.33 -0.53 17.54
C ARG A 521 19.85 -0.23 16.12
N GLY A 522 20.56 0.88 15.96
CA GLY A 522 21.30 1.25 14.75
C GLY A 522 22.75 1.61 15.05
N ALA A 523 23.56 0.65 15.49
CA ALA A 523 25.03 0.73 15.48
C ALA A 523 25.64 -0.64 15.15
#